data_AF-A0A7K1AZN6-F1
#
_entry.id   AF-A0A7K1AZN6-F1
#
_cell.length_a   1.000
_cell.length_b   1.000
_cell.length_c   1.000
_cell.angle_alpha   90.00
_cell.angle_beta   90.00
_cell.angle_gamma   90.00
#
_symmetry.space_group_name_H-M   'P 1'
#
loop_
_entity.id
_entity.type
_entity.pdbx_description
1 polymer ?
#
loop_
_entity_poly.entity_id
_entity_poly.type
_entity_poly.pdbx_seq_one_letter_code
_entity_poly.pdbx_strand_id
1 'polypeptide(L)'
;TDALAGADVVVLALALTPETEGMIGRDELQSMKSDAWLINVGRGKHIVTDDLVWALENKIIGGAGLDVTDPEPLSDGHPLWTMENCIITPHVGNTPAMAVPLLGERITTNVRHWAQGLDLLGPVYIDLGY
;
A
#
# COMPACT_ATOMS: atom_id res chain seq x y z
N THR A 1 -0.93 -8.56 15.42
CA THR A 1 -2.09 -7.66 15.56
C THR A 1 -1.91 -6.59 16.64
N ASP A 2 -0.93 -6.68 17.56
CA ASP A 2 -0.74 -5.70 18.64
C ASP A 2 -0.72 -4.22 18.20
N ALA A 3 -0.11 -3.93 17.05
CA ALA A 3 -0.07 -2.57 16.49
C ALA A 3 -1.41 -2.10 15.87
N LEU A 4 -2.33 -3.03 15.58
CA LEU A 4 -3.66 -2.76 15.01
C LEU A 4 -4.69 -2.53 16.12
N ALA A 5 -4.57 -3.28 17.21
CA ALA A 5 -5.50 -3.22 18.32
C ALA A 5 -5.50 -1.82 18.97
N GLY A 6 -6.67 -1.18 18.94
CA GLY A 6 -6.86 0.16 19.51
C GLY A 6 -6.41 1.33 18.62
N ALA A 7 -5.86 1.08 17.43
CA ALA A 7 -5.52 2.15 16.49
C ALA A 7 -6.78 2.74 15.86
N ASP A 8 -6.86 4.07 15.80
CA ASP A 8 -7.93 4.78 15.06
C ASP A 8 -7.69 4.75 13.55
N VAL A 9 -6.42 4.76 13.14
CA VAL A 9 -6.00 4.72 11.74
C VAL A 9 -4.77 3.82 11.62
N VAL A 10 -4.80 2.92 10.66
CA VAL A 10 -3.67 2.06 10.28
C VAL A 10 -3.22 2.47 8.88
N VAL A 11 -1.93 2.75 8.70
CA VAL A 11 -1.37 3.19 7.41
C VAL A 11 -0.33 2.18 6.92
N LEU A 12 -0.55 1.64 5.73
CA LEU A 12 0.39 0.75 5.04
C LEU A 12 1.26 1.56 4.07
N ALA A 13 2.54 1.63 4.38
CA ALA A 13 3.57 2.33 3.59
C ALA A 13 4.85 1.48 3.50
N LEU A 14 4.69 0.18 3.32
CA LEU A 14 5.76 -0.82 3.33
C LEU A 14 6.10 -1.27 1.91
N ALA A 15 7.26 -1.93 1.78
CA ALA A 15 7.63 -2.72 0.61
C ALA A 15 6.66 -3.91 0.44
N LEU A 16 6.34 -4.29 -0.81
CA LEU A 16 5.71 -5.58 -1.09
C LEU A 16 6.80 -6.63 -1.25
N THR A 17 6.72 -7.66 -0.41
CA THR A 17 7.65 -8.78 -0.29
C THR A 17 6.83 -10.03 0.03
N PRO A 18 7.37 -11.25 -0.08
CA PRO A 18 6.68 -12.46 0.35
C PRO A 18 6.17 -12.40 1.80
N GLU A 19 6.86 -11.69 2.69
CA GLU A 19 6.48 -11.54 4.10
C GLU A 19 5.36 -10.51 4.33
N THR A 20 5.12 -9.61 3.37
CA THR A 20 4.11 -8.55 3.48
C THR A 20 2.93 -8.75 2.55
N GLU A 21 2.99 -9.71 1.61
CA GLU A 21 1.86 -10.09 0.78
C GLU A 21 0.72 -10.68 1.62
N GLY A 22 -0.48 -10.13 1.48
CA GLY A 22 -1.66 -10.54 2.23
C GLY A 22 -1.57 -10.32 3.74
N MET A 23 -0.61 -9.50 4.22
CA MET A 23 -0.38 -9.31 5.65
C MET A 23 -1.56 -8.69 6.41
N ILE A 24 -2.49 -8.05 5.69
CA ILE A 24 -3.78 -7.61 6.23
C ILE A 24 -4.87 -8.52 5.64
N GLY A 25 -5.24 -9.55 6.39
CA GLY A 25 -6.37 -10.43 6.10
C GLY A 25 -7.50 -10.27 7.11
N ARG A 26 -8.41 -11.25 7.14
CA ARG A 26 -9.58 -11.27 8.03
C ARG A 26 -9.24 -11.05 9.50
N ASP A 27 -8.23 -11.73 10.03
CA ASP A 27 -7.88 -11.70 11.45
C ASP A 27 -7.33 -10.32 11.85
N GLU A 28 -6.51 -9.71 10.99
CA GLU A 28 -5.99 -8.37 11.20
C GLU A 28 -7.10 -7.32 11.20
N LEU A 29 -8.01 -7.39 10.22
CA LEU A 29 -9.16 -6.50 10.12
C LEU A 29 -10.09 -6.63 11.34
N GLN A 30 -10.33 -7.86 11.82
CA GLN A 30 -11.11 -8.10 13.03
C GLN A 30 -10.45 -7.59 14.31
N SER A 31 -9.12 -7.48 14.32
CA SER A 31 -8.38 -6.95 15.48
C SER A 31 -8.41 -5.42 15.58
N MET A 32 -8.79 -4.73 14.50
CA MET A 32 -8.93 -3.28 14.46
C MET A 32 -10.20 -2.81 15.20
N LYS A 33 -10.26 -1.52 15.54
CA LYS A 33 -11.50 -0.94 16.08
C LYS A 33 -12.58 -0.88 14.99
N SER A 34 -13.84 -1.02 15.38
CA SER A 34 -14.98 -0.98 14.45
C SER A 34 -15.18 0.38 13.75
N ASP A 35 -14.59 1.44 14.30
CA ASP A 35 -14.58 2.80 13.73
C ASP A 35 -13.23 3.17 13.10
N ALA A 36 -12.25 2.26 13.09
CA ALA A 36 -10.92 2.52 12.57
C ALA A 36 -10.89 2.59 11.04
N TRP A 37 -9.91 3.33 10.50
CA TRP A 37 -9.67 3.43 9.06
C TRP A 37 -8.37 2.76 8.64
N LEU A 38 -8.43 1.96 7.58
CA LEU A 38 -7.24 1.37 6.95
C LEU A 38 -6.85 2.19 5.72
N ILE A 39 -5.62 2.70 5.69
CA ILE A 39 -5.08 3.48 4.58
C ILE A 39 -3.97 2.69 3.91
N ASN A 40 -4.05 2.45 2.59
CA ASN A 40 -3.01 1.79 1.83
C ASN A 40 -2.45 2.70 0.73
N VAL A 41 -1.19 3.08 0.90
CA VAL A 41 -0.37 3.83 -0.07
C VAL A 41 0.88 3.04 -0.48
N GLY A 42 0.93 1.75 -0.12
CA GLY A 42 2.01 0.83 -0.42
C GLY A 42 1.75 0.07 -1.72
N ARG A 43 1.24 -1.15 -1.62
CA ARG A 43 0.82 -1.99 -2.75
C ARG A 43 -0.51 -2.67 -2.44
N GLY A 44 -1.36 -2.86 -3.45
CA GLY A 44 -2.68 -3.48 -3.27
C GLY A 44 -2.61 -4.84 -2.57
N LYS A 45 -1.61 -5.64 -2.97
CA LYS A 45 -1.34 -6.98 -2.43
C LYS A 45 -0.95 -7.06 -0.96
N HIS A 46 -0.77 -5.94 -0.25
CA HIS A 46 -0.64 -5.97 1.21
C HIS A 46 -1.93 -6.39 1.90
N ILE A 47 -3.07 -6.20 1.23
CA ILE A 47 -4.40 -6.51 1.75
C ILE A 47 -4.99 -7.67 0.95
N VAL A 48 -5.60 -8.63 1.63
CA VAL A 48 -6.46 -9.61 0.97
C VAL A 48 -7.76 -8.91 0.55
N THR A 49 -7.89 -8.54 -0.73
CA THR A 49 -8.99 -7.69 -1.25
C THR A 49 -10.38 -8.18 -0.85
N ASP A 50 -10.63 -9.50 -0.93
CA ASP A 50 -11.92 -10.09 -0.57
C ASP A 50 -12.24 -9.94 0.92
N ASP A 51 -11.23 -10.01 1.80
CA ASP A 51 -11.42 -9.78 3.23
C ASP A 51 -11.67 -8.31 3.55
N LEU A 52 -11.06 -7.39 2.79
CA LEU A 52 -11.38 -5.97 2.90
C LEU A 52 -12.83 -5.68 2.50
N VAL A 53 -13.27 -6.22 1.36
CA VAL A 53 -14.68 -6.13 0.91
C VAL A 53 -15.60 -6.63 2.02
N TRP A 54 -15.34 -7.82 2.55
CA TRP A 54 -16.11 -8.39 3.65
C TRP A 54 -16.12 -7.49 4.89
N ALA A 55 -14.97 -6.96 5.29
CA ALA A 55 -14.84 -6.13 6.48
C ALA A 55 -15.61 -4.81 6.35
N LEU A 56 -15.59 -4.20 5.16
CA LEU A 56 -16.32 -2.96 4.89
C LEU A 56 -17.83 -3.18 4.80
N GLU A 57 -18.28 -4.25 4.13
CA GLU A 57 -19.70 -4.61 4.04
C GLU A 57 -20.31 -4.90 5.42
N ASN A 58 -19.55 -5.60 6.27
CA ASN A 58 -20.01 -6.03 7.60
C ASN A 58 -19.68 -5.00 8.69
N LYS A 59 -19.11 -3.84 8.35
CA LYS A 59 -18.72 -2.78 9.28
C LYS A 59 -17.81 -3.28 10.41
N ILE A 60 -16.90 -4.19 10.06
CA ILE A 60 -15.85 -4.69 10.94
C ILE A 60 -14.84 -3.57 11.23
N ILE A 61 -14.63 -2.68 10.25
CA ILE A 61 -13.87 -1.43 10.39
C ILE A 61 -14.72 -0.25 9.87
N GLY A 62 -14.30 0.97 10.21
CA GLY A 62 -14.99 2.20 9.87
C GLY A 62 -14.88 2.58 8.40
N GLY A 63 -13.75 2.28 7.76
CA GLY A 63 -13.55 2.53 6.33
C GLY A 63 -12.15 2.23 5.82
N ALA A 64 -11.96 2.44 4.51
CA ALA A 64 -10.67 2.30 3.86
C ALA A 64 -10.37 3.44 2.88
N GLY A 65 -9.09 3.82 2.80
CA GLY A 65 -8.55 4.75 1.80
C GLY A 65 -7.44 4.08 0.99
N LEU A 66 -7.61 3.95 -0.32
CA LEU A 66 -6.75 3.13 -1.18
C LEU A 66 -6.19 3.97 -2.34
N ASP A 67 -4.88 4.18 -2.35
CA ASP A 67 -4.16 4.68 -3.55
C ASP A 67 -3.77 3.54 -4.50
N VAL A 68 -3.77 2.32 -3.97
CA VAL A 68 -3.34 1.09 -4.64
C VAL A 68 -4.40 0.01 -4.46
N THR A 69 -4.57 -0.84 -5.47
CA THR A 69 -5.57 -1.93 -5.47
C THR A 69 -4.97 -3.21 -6.01
N ASP A 70 -5.60 -4.37 -5.75
CA ASP A 70 -5.22 -5.65 -6.35
C ASP A 70 -6.48 -6.38 -6.82
N PRO A 71 -6.65 -6.64 -8.14
CA PRO A 71 -5.79 -6.20 -9.23
C PRO A 71 -5.77 -4.67 -9.42
N GLU A 72 -4.79 -4.15 -10.14
CA GLU A 72 -4.66 -2.72 -10.44
C GLU A 72 -4.76 -2.45 -11.95
N PRO A 73 -5.79 -1.73 -12.44
CA PRO A 73 -6.96 -1.25 -11.70
C PRO A 73 -7.93 -2.39 -11.35
N LEU A 74 -8.82 -2.17 -10.37
CA LEU A 74 -9.95 -3.07 -10.12
C LEU A 74 -10.82 -3.20 -11.37
N SER A 75 -11.44 -4.37 -11.53
CA SER A 75 -12.39 -4.61 -12.63
C SER A 75 -13.60 -3.68 -12.55
N ASP A 76 -14.24 -3.44 -13.70
CA ASP A 76 -15.52 -2.75 -13.77
C ASP A 76 -16.55 -3.43 -12.86
N GLY A 77 -17.30 -2.63 -12.09
CA GLY A 77 -18.32 -3.13 -11.17
C GLY A 77 -17.79 -3.77 -9.89
N HIS A 78 -16.48 -3.72 -9.61
CA HIS A 78 -15.94 -4.20 -8.34
C HIS A 78 -16.61 -3.49 -7.14
N PRO A 79 -17.02 -4.19 -6.07
CA PRO A 79 -17.81 -3.61 -4.96
C PRO A 79 -17.18 -2.38 -4.32
N LEU A 80 -15.85 -2.37 -4.15
CA LEU A 80 -15.11 -1.25 -3.54
C LEU A 80 -15.30 0.09 -4.27
N TRP A 81 -15.72 0.10 -5.55
CA TRP A 81 -16.02 1.35 -6.27
C TRP A 81 -17.26 2.07 -5.73
N THR A 82 -18.19 1.35 -5.12
CA THR A 82 -19.51 1.88 -4.74
C THR A 82 -19.77 1.88 -3.24
N MET A 83 -18.86 1.33 -2.43
CA MET A 83 -19.02 1.33 -0.97
C MET A 83 -18.85 2.73 -0.40
N GLU A 84 -19.80 3.18 0.43
CA GLU A 84 -19.79 4.52 1.05
C GLU A 84 -18.60 4.72 2.01
N ASN A 85 -18.06 3.64 2.56
CA ASN A 85 -16.92 3.62 3.48
C ASN A 85 -15.60 3.21 2.79
N CYS A 86 -15.50 3.38 1.47
CA CYS A 86 -14.28 3.15 0.70
C CYS A 86 -13.97 4.38 -0.17
N ILE A 87 -12.74 4.90 -0.06
CA ILE A 87 -12.23 5.97 -0.91
C ILE A 87 -11.08 5.39 -1.73
N ILE A 88 -11.17 5.48 -3.05
CA ILE A 88 -10.12 5.04 -3.97
C ILE A 88 -9.59 6.24 -4.75
N THR A 89 -8.28 6.42 -4.77
CA THR A 89 -7.57 7.33 -5.67
C THR A 89 -6.82 6.53 -6.75
N PRO A 90 -6.52 7.12 -7.92
CA PRO A 90 -5.55 6.52 -8.83
C PRO A 90 -4.20 6.40 -8.12
N HIS A 91 -3.36 5.43 -8.49
CA HIS A 91 -2.03 5.21 -7.91
C HIS A 91 -1.04 6.32 -8.30
N VAL A 92 -1.22 7.48 -7.65
CA VAL A 92 -0.50 8.73 -7.92
C VAL A 92 -0.09 9.44 -6.63
N GLY A 93 -0.02 8.73 -5.50
CA GLY A 93 0.45 9.29 -4.22
C GLY A 93 1.82 9.96 -4.30
N ASN A 94 2.66 9.57 -5.26
CA ASN A 94 3.92 10.25 -5.59
C ASN A 94 3.76 11.18 -6.81
N THR A 95 3.26 12.39 -6.58
CA THR A 95 2.98 13.35 -7.67
C THR A 95 4.24 13.69 -8.49
N PRO A 96 4.11 14.06 -9.78
CA PRO A 96 5.26 14.47 -10.59
C PRO A 96 6.10 15.59 -9.97
N ALA A 97 5.45 16.57 -9.33
CA ALA A 97 6.14 17.69 -8.68
C ALA A 97 7.05 17.24 -7.51
N MET A 98 6.66 16.16 -6.81
CA MET A 98 7.45 15.56 -5.73
C MET A 98 8.48 14.56 -6.28
N ALA A 99 8.06 13.71 -7.21
CA ALA A 99 8.83 12.57 -7.69
C ALA A 99 10.01 12.99 -8.57
N VAL A 100 9.79 13.90 -9.52
CA VAL A 100 10.78 14.28 -10.55
C VAL A 100 12.09 14.79 -9.95
N PRO A 101 12.11 15.74 -8.98
CA PRO A 101 13.38 16.21 -8.42
C PRO A 101 14.13 15.11 -7.67
N LEU A 102 13.44 14.32 -6.84
CA LEU A 102 14.06 13.26 -6.02
C LEU A 102 14.58 12.10 -6.88
N LEU A 103 13.79 11.65 -7.86
CA LEU A 103 14.21 10.62 -8.80
C LEU A 103 15.31 11.11 -9.71
N GLY A 104 15.23 12.34 -10.21
CA GLY A 104 16.25 12.95 -11.05
C GLY A 104 17.60 12.99 -10.36
N GLU A 105 17.64 13.41 -9.09
CA GLU A 105 18.85 13.41 -8.27
C GLU A 105 19.40 11.98 -8.05
N ARG A 106 18.54 11.03 -7.66
CA ARG A 106 18.94 9.64 -7.43
C ARG A 106 19.50 8.99 -8.69
N ILE A 107 18.83 9.15 -9.83
CA ILE A 107 19.25 8.60 -11.14
C ILE A 107 20.59 9.21 -11.55
N THR A 108 20.70 10.55 -11.53
CA THR A 108 21.94 11.23 -11.91
C THR A 108 23.12 10.76 -11.07
N THR A 109 22.92 10.63 -9.76
CA THR A 109 23.95 10.16 -8.84
C THR A 109 24.35 8.72 -9.11
N ASN A 110 23.38 7.82 -9.26
CA ASN A 110 23.65 6.40 -9.52
C ASN A 110 24.31 6.17 -10.89
N VAL A 111 23.94 6.91 -11.93
CA VAL A 111 24.63 6.85 -13.24
C VAL A 111 26.10 7.28 -13.11
N ARG A 112 26.37 8.34 -12.34
CA ARG A 112 27.75 8.79 -12.09
C ARG A 112 28.54 7.76 -11.29
N HIS A 113 27.96 7.21 -10.22
CA HIS A 113 28.60 6.19 -9.38
C HIS A 113 28.94 4.96 -10.22
N TRP A 114 28.00 4.47 -11.02
CA TRP A 114 28.22 3.35 -11.91
C TRP A 114 29.36 3.60 -12.90
N ALA A 115 29.42 4.77 -13.53
CA ALA A 115 30.48 5.14 -14.46
C ALA A 115 31.88 5.24 -13.81
N GLN A 116 31.95 5.40 -12.49
CA GLN A 116 33.18 5.51 -11.71
C GLN A 116 33.53 4.23 -10.95
N GLY A 117 32.71 3.18 -11.05
CA GLY A 117 32.87 1.95 -10.26
C GLY A 117 32.60 2.15 -8.76
N LEU A 118 31.78 3.13 -8.38
CA LEU A 118 31.33 3.37 -7.01
C LEU A 118 30.01 2.63 -6.72
N ASP A 119 29.74 2.39 -5.44
CA ASP A 119 28.50 1.77 -4.98
C ASP A 119 27.26 2.61 -5.31
N LEU A 120 26.16 1.96 -5.69
CA LEU A 120 24.89 2.63 -5.95
C LEU A 120 24.20 3.07 -4.65
N LEU A 121 23.51 4.20 -4.68
CA LEU A 121 22.64 4.64 -3.60
C LEU A 121 21.29 3.92 -3.67
N GLY A 122 20.88 3.36 -2.53
CA GLY A 122 19.61 2.63 -2.38
C GLY A 122 19.56 1.36 -3.23
N PRO A 123 20.53 0.43 -3.09
CA PRO A 123 20.47 -0.84 -3.79
C PRO A 123 19.21 -1.60 -3.39
N VAL A 124 18.56 -2.18 -4.39
CA VAL A 124 17.43 -3.09 -4.21
C VAL A 124 17.95 -4.52 -4.40
N TYR A 125 17.73 -5.34 -3.39
CA TYR A 125 18.18 -6.73 -3.36
C TYR A 125 17.03 -7.63 -3.79
N ILE A 126 17.11 -8.19 -5.00
CA ILE A 126 16.02 -8.97 -5.62
C ILE A 126 15.70 -10.22 -4.81
N ASP A 127 16.69 -10.78 -4.12
CA ASP A 127 16.55 -11.90 -3.19
C ASP A 127 15.69 -11.58 -1.97
N LEU A 128 15.49 -10.29 -1.65
CA LEU A 128 14.54 -9.83 -0.63
C LEU A 128 13.11 -9.64 -1.19
N GLY A 129 12.85 -10.05 -2.43
CA GLY A 129 11.50 -10.09 -3.00
C GLY A 129 11.05 -8.83 -3.73
N TYR A 130 11.98 -8.03 -4.27
CA TYR A 130 11.72 -6.79 -5.01
C TYR A 130 12.14 -6.86 -6.48
#